data_AF-A0A417UST5-F1
#
_entry.id   AF-A0A417UST5-F1
#
_cell.length_a   1.000
_cell.length_b   1.000
_cell.length_c   1.000
_cell.angle_alpha   90.00
_cell.angle_beta   90.00
_cell.angle_gamma   90.00
#
_symmetry.space_group_name_H-M   'P 1'
#
loop_
_entity.id
_entity.type
_entity.pdbx_description
1 polymer ?
#
loop_
_entity_poly.entity_id
_entity_poly.type
_entity_poly.pdbx_seq_one_letter_code
_entity_poly.pdbx_strand_id
1 'polypeptide(L)'
;MAYTKKTWVKGSTPLSAENFNHMEQGIADAHTEITQLNSDISGMHFISMKLSGTSDAYGQMWTDNPGIDTYNIKYIDCITNAFMSTDGRYGLIHLEDIPGPNSFKFRLTQTDNHVLGNCPINKTIVLAYKY
;
A
#
# COMPACT_ATOMS: atom_id res chain seq x y z
N MET A 1 -36.67 -10.95 8.14
CA MET A 1 -37.87 -10.74 9.00
C MET A 1 -38.81 -9.80 8.26
N ALA A 2 -40.12 -10.05 8.23
CA ALA A 2 -41.05 -9.15 7.55
C ALA A 2 -41.36 -7.93 8.45
N TYR A 3 -40.94 -6.74 8.05
CA TYR A 3 -41.14 -5.52 8.83
C TYR A 3 -42.63 -5.17 8.89
N THR A 4 -43.20 -5.20 10.09
CA THR A 4 -44.61 -4.85 10.35
C THR A 4 -44.75 -3.34 10.59
N LYS A 5 -45.73 -2.75 9.92
CA LYS A 5 -46.00 -1.31 9.78
C LYS A 5 -46.10 -0.58 11.14
N LYS A 6 -45.14 0.30 11.46
CA LYS A 6 -45.29 1.32 12.51
C LYS A 6 -46.25 2.42 12.04
N THR A 7 -47.16 2.87 12.90
CA THR A 7 -48.18 3.87 12.61
C THR A 7 -47.55 5.27 12.53
N TRP A 8 -47.67 5.95 11.38
CA TRP A 8 -47.05 7.27 11.11
C TRP A 8 -47.98 8.45 11.42
N VAL A 9 -47.39 9.62 11.70
CA VAL A 9 -48.09 10.90 11.96
C VAL A 9 -48.76 11.42 10.67
N LYS A 10 -50.00 11.92 10.79
CA LYS A 10 -50.86 12.36 9.69
C LYS A 10 -50.21 13.53 8.92
N GLY A 11 -49.91 13.33 7.63
CA GLY A 11 -49.38 14.38 6.73
C GLY A 11 -47.99 14.13 6.14
N SER A 12 -47.29 13.06 6.56
CA SER A 12 -46.03 12.64 5.93
C SER A 12 -46.31 11.48 4.98
N THR A 13 -45.85 11.53 3.72
CA THR A 13 -45.80 10.32 2.88
C THR A 13 -44.77 9.40 3.51
N PRO A 14 -45.15 8.23 4.07
CA PRO A 14 -44.18 7.34 4.67
C PRO A 14 -43.20 6.87 3.61
N LEU A 15 -41.93 6.65 3.99
CA LEU A 15 -41.02 5.89 3.16
C LEU A 15 -41.70 4.55 2.84
N SER A 16 -41.74 4.19 1.56
CA SER A 16 -42.36 2.94 1.12
C SER A 16 -41.57 1.75 1.67
N ALA A 17 -42.19 0.57 1.72
CA ALA A 17 -41.47 -0.66 2.05
C ALA A 17 -40.26 -0.88 1.11
N GLU A 18 -40.39 -0.50 -0.15
CA GLU A 18 -39.30 -0.48 -1.13
C GLU A 18 -38.15 0.42 -0.67
N ASN A 19 -38.41 1.65 -0.22
CA ASN A 19 -37.38 2.56 0.30
C ASN A 19 -36.64 1.96 1.50
N PHE A 20 -37.34 1.29 2.41
CA PHE A 20 -36.73 0.62 3.56
C PHE A 20 -35.88 -0.59 3.13
N ASN A 21 -36.34 -1.38 2.16
CA ASN A 21 -35.59 -2.53 1.62
C ASN A 21 -34.31 -2.08 0.91
N HIS A 22 -34.35 -0.99 0.13
CA HIS A 22 -33.15 -0.43 -0.50
C HIS A 22 -32.13 0.05 0.54
N MET A 23 -32.59 0.66 1.63
CA MET A 23 -31.72 1.08 2.72
C MET A 23 -31.08 -0.12 3.44
N GLU A 24 -31.84 -1.18 3.71
CA GLU A 24 -31.31 -2.40 4.33
C GLU A 24 -30.29 -3.10 3.44
N GLN A 25 -30.56 -3.19 2.13
CA GLN A 25 -29.61 -3.72 1.16
C GLN A 25 -28.31 -2.90 1.14
N GLY A 26 -28.41 -1.57 1.06
CA GLY A 26 -27.23 -0.70 1.07
C GLY A 26 -26.39 -0.82 2.35
N ILE A 27 -27.02 -1.05 3.50
CA ILE A 27 -26.31 -1.31 4.77
C ILE A 27 -25.61 -2.67 4.73
N ALA A 28 -26.27 -3.71 4.22
CA ALA A 28 -25.69 -5.05 4.10
C ALA A 28 -24.47 -5.08 3.14
N ASP A 29 -24.58 -4.37 2.02
CA ASP A 29 -23.49 -4.23 1.05
C ASP A 29 -22.30 -3.50 1.70
N ALA A 30 -22.55 -2.38 2.38
CA ALA A 30 -21.49 -1.64 3.08
C ALA A 30 -20.77 -2.49 4.15
N HIS A 31 -21.50 -3.28 4.93
CA HIS A 31 -20.89 -4.21 5.90
C HIS A 31 -20.01 -5.25 5.23
N THR A 32 -20.42 -5.75 4.06
CA THR A 32 -19.65 -6.73 3.28
C THR A 32 -18.35 -6.09 2.76
N GLU A 33 -18.43 -4.89 2.19
CA GLU A 33 -17.27 -4.14 1.71
C GLU A 33 -16.28 -3.83 2.82
N ILE A 34 -16.76 -3.37 3.98
CA ILE A 34 -15.92 -3.11 5.16
C ILE A 34 -15.22 -4.39 5.63
N THR A 35 -15.93 -5.52 5.66
CA THR A 35 -15.36 -6.81 6.04
C THR A 35 -14.25 -7.23 5.07
N GLN A 36 -14.47 -7.04 3.77
CA GLN A 36 -13.47 -7.34 2.74
C GLN A 36 -12.24 -6.45 2.89
N LEU A 37 -12.41 -5.13 3.03
CA LEU A 37 -11.32 -4.18 3.22
C LEU A 37 -10.47 -4.53 4.44
N ASN A 38 -11.12 -4.87 5.57
CA ASN A 38 -10.41 -5.30 6.78
C ASN A 38 -9.61 -6.58 6.57
N SER A 39 -10.14 -7.54 5.80
CA SER A 39 -9.44 -8.77 5.45
C SER A 39 -8.22 -8.50 4.55
N ASP A 40 -8.35 -7.59 3.58
CA ASP A 40 -7.29 -7.25 2.63
C ASP A 40 -6.09 -6.62 3.34
N ILE A 41 -6.33 -5.68 4.27
CA ILE A 41 -5.27 -5.00 5.03
C ILE A 41 -4.73 -5.83 6.20
N SER A 42 -5.50 -6.81 6.69
CA SER A 42 -5.09 -7.64 7.82
C SER A 42 -3.80 -8.40 7.49
N GLY A 43 -2.86 -8.41 8.45
CA GLY A 43 -1.54 -9.03 8.28
C GLY A 43 -0.56 -8.21 7.45
N MET A 44 -0.85 -6.95 7.14
CA MET A 44 0.17 -6.03 6.60
C MET A 44 1.20 -5.70 7.68
N HIS A 45 2.46 -5.82 7.33
CA HIS A 45 3.61 -5.51 8.16
C HIS A 45 4.36 -4.30 7.60
N PHE A 46 5.09 -3.59 8.46
CA PHE A 46 5.94 -2.47 8.08
C PHE A 46 7.33 -2.66 8.64
N ILE A 47 8.35 -2.44 7.83
CA ILE A 47 9.74 -2.40 8.27
C ILE A 47 10.43 -1.14 7.76
N SER A 48 11.19 -0.50 8.64
CA SER A 48 12.09 0.58 8.26
C SER A 48 13.50 0.03 8.03
N MET A 49 14.15 0.43 6.94
CA MET A 49 15.54 0.09 6.69
C MET A 49 16.32 1.28 6.12
N LYS A 50 17.64 1.24 6.25
CA LYS A 50 18.52 2.28 5.72
C LYS A 50 18.99 1.89 4.33
N LEU A 51 18.60 2.68 3.32
CA LEU A 51 19.16 2.60 1.98
C LEU A 51 20.26 3.67 1.85
N SER A 52 21.51 3.22 1.98
CA SER A 52 22.69 4.09 1.92
C SER A 52 23.76 3.51 1.02
N GLY A 53 24.46 4.37 0.28
CA GLY A 53 25.50 3.98 -0.65
C GLY A 53 25.41 4.77 -1.94
N THR A 54 25.99 4.23 -3.01
CA THR A 54 25.87 4.79 -4.36
C THR A 54 25.27 3.72 -5.26
N SER A 55 24.25 4.08 -6.04
CA SER A 55 23.70 3.16 -7.05
C SER A 55 24.73 2.83 -8.13
N ASP A 56 24.59 1.68 -8.77
CA ASP A 56 25.41 1.33 -9.93
C ASP A 56 25.10 2.22 -11.15
N ALA A 57 25.74 1.94 -12.29
CA ALA A 57 25.50 2.68 -13.54
C ALA A 57 24.05 2.58 -14.05
N TYR A 58 23.31 1.56 -13.61
CA TYR A 58 21.91 1.31 -13.95
C TYR A 58 20.94 1.77 -12.85
N GLY A 59 21.43 2.54 -11.88
CA GLY A 59 20.62 3.06 -10.79
C GLY A 59 20.18 2.00 -9.79
N GLN A 60 20.79 0.82 -9.80
CA GLN A 60 20.41 -0.31 -8.97
C GLN A 60 21.14 -0.28 -7.63
N MET A 61 20.46 -0.73 -6.58
CA MET A 61 21.03 -0.91 -5.25
C MET A 61 20.51 -2.19 -4.63
N TRP A 62 21.40 -2.93 -3.99
CA TRP A 62 21.06 -4.13 -3.24
C TRP A 62 21.15 -3.85 -1.76
N THR A 63 20.23 -4.43 -1.01
CA THR A 63 20.31 -4.47 0.44
C THR A 63 20.35 -5.91 0.86
N ASP A 64 21.38 -6.27 1.61
CA ASP A 64 21.49 -7.58 2.23
C ASP A 64 20.90 -7.54 3.64
N ASN A 65 20.21 -8.61 4.00
CA ASN A 65 19.64 -8.88 5.30
C ASN A 65 18.72 -7.75 5.85
N PRO A 66 17.55 -7.51 5.22
CA PRO A 66 16.60 -6.51 5.69
C PRO A 66 15.96 -6.86 7.04
N GLY A 67 16.25 -8.03 7.62
CA GLY A 67 15.66 -8.48 8.88
C GLY A 67 14.26 -9.11 8.74
N ILE A 68 13.86 -9.46 7.51
CA ILE A 68 12.60 -10.14 7.20
C ILE A 68 12.83 -11.28 6.23
N ASP A 69 12.06 -12.37 6.40
CA ASP A 69 12.03 -13.49 5.44
C ASP A 69 11.38 -13.04 4.14
N THR A 70 12.17 -12.99 3.07
CA THR A 70 11.71 -12.53 1.76
C THR A 70 11.10 -13.64 0.89
N TYR A 71 11.20 -14.92 1.26
CA TYR A 71 10.71 -16.03 0.42
C TYR A 71 9.19 -16.11 0.36
N ASN A 72 8.53 -15.79 1.48
CA ASN A 72 7.09 -15.99 1.63
C ASN A 72 6.29 -14.70 1.41
N ILE A 73 6.91 -13.64 0.90
CA ILE A 73 6.23 -12.36 0.68
C ILE A 73 5.28 -12.50 -0.53
N LYS A 74 3.98 -12.26 -0.31
CA LYS A 74 2.97 -12.17 -1.37
C LYS A 74 2.83 -10.77 -1.95
N TYR A 75 3.00 -9.76 -1.10
CA TYR A 75 2.93 -8.35 -1.49
C TYR A 75 4.02 -7.58 -0.78
N ILE A 76 4.69 -6.69 -1.50
CA ILE A 76 5.62 -5.74 -0.91
C ILE A 76 5.77 -4.50 -1.79
N ASP A 77 5.93 -3.34 -1.15
CA ASP A 77 6.28 -2.10 -1.84
C ASP A 77 7.06 -1.14 -0.92
N CYS A 78 7.81 -0.22 -1.53
CA CYS A 78 8.49 0.88 -0.85
C CYS A 78 7.57 2.11 -0.79
N ILE A 79 6.97 2.35 0.38
CA ILE A 79 5.98 3.42 0.54
C ILE A 79 6.60 4.81 0.77
N THR A 80 7.90 4.87 1.11
CA THR A 80 8.65 6.13 1.20
C THR A 80 9.64 6.24 0.04
N ASN A 81 9.12 6.30 -1.17
CA ASN A 81 9.90 6.20 -2.40
C ASN A 81 10.60 7.51 -2.84
N ALA A 82 10.07 8.68 -2.51
CA ALA A 82 10.67 9.96 -2.92
C ALA A 82 11.95 10.29 -2.14
N PHE A 83 12.98 10.76 -2.84
CA PHE A 83 14.25 11.16 -2.22
C PHE A 83 14.92 12.35 -2.91
N MET A 84 15.79 13.00 -2.16
CA MET A 84 16.85 13.87 -2.69
C MET A 84 18.17 13.18 -2.39
N SER A 85 19.02 13.02 -3.40
CA SER A 85 20.36 12.45 -3.28
C SER A 85 21.28 13.39 -2.51
N THR A 86 22.44 12.86 -2.12
CA THR A 86 23.45 13.64 -1.39
C THR A 86 24.05 14.77 -2.24
N ASP A 87 23.97 14.65 -3.57
CA ASP A 87 24.42 15.66 -4.53
C ASP A 87 23.29 16.53 -5.10
N GLY A 88 22.08 16.48 -4.50
CA GLY A 88 20.97 17.41 -4.81
C GLY A 88 20.06 16.99 -5.98
N ARG A 89 20.19 15.78 -6.50
CA ARG A 89 19.27 15.20 -7.50
C ARG A 89 18.01 14.68 -6.81
N TYR A 90 16.85 14.89 -7.42
CA TYR A 90 15.58 14.36 -6.91
C TYR A 90 15.16 13.11 -7.69
N GLY A 91 14.55 12.16 -6.99
CA GLY A 91 14.15 10.91 -7.61
C GLY A 91 13.18 10.07 -6.80
N LEU A 92 12.86 8.90 -7.36
CA LEU A 92 12.03 7.86 -6.78
C LEU A 92 12.84 6.58 -6.59
N ILE A 93 12.52 5.85 -5.52
CA ILE A 93 13.06 4.54 -5.18
C ILE A 93 11.98 3.52 -5.51
N HIS A 94 12.26 2.64 -6.45
CA HIS A 94 11.40 1.51 -6.78
C HIS A 94 11.97 0.26 -6.15
N LEU A 95 11.12 -0.58 -5.54
CA LEU A 95 11.49 -1.97 -5.33
C LEU A 95 11.44 -2.66 -6.69
N GLU A 96 12.59 -3.06 -7.21
CA GLU A 96 12.72 -3.66 -8.54
C GLU A 96 12.56 -5.17 -8.50
N ASP A 97 13.17 -5.83 -7.51
CA ASP A 97 13.18 -7.29 -7.42
C ASP A 97 13.51 -7.78 -6.00
N ILE A 98 13.25 -9.06 -5.75
CA ILE A 98 13.63 -9.81 -4.55
C ILE A 98 14.55 -10.95 -5.01
N PRO A 99 15.83 -10.68 -5.28
CA PRO A 99 16.70 -11.61 -6.02
C PRO A 99 17.09 -12.86 -5.23
N GLY A 100 16.77 -12.92 -3.94
CA GLY A 100 17.13 -14.05 -3.09
C GLY A 100 16.68 -13.86 -1.63
N PRO A 101 17.07 -14.81 -0.76
CA PRO A 101 16.75 -14.75 0.66
C PRO A 101 17.32 -13.49 1.27
N ASN A 102 16.47 -12.80 2.02
CA ASN A 102 16.85 -11.63 2.78
C ASN A 102 17.56 -10.59 1.90
N SER A 103 17.11 -10.37 0.67
CA SER A 103 17.68 -9.36 -0.21
C SER A 103 16.59 -8.61 -0.95
N PHE A 104 16.79 -7.30 -1.10
CA PHE A 104 15.98 -6.45 -1.96
C PHE A 104 16.89 -5.78 -2.98
N LYS A 105 16.35 -5.65 -4.19
CA LYS A 105 16.96 -4.86 -5.24
C LYS A 105 16.07 -3.65 -5.50
N PHE A 106 16.62 -2.47 -5.35
CA PHE A 106 15.97 -1.19 -5.62
C PHE A 106 16.50 -0.57 -6.90
N ARG A 107 15.67 0.24 -7.55
CA ARG A 107 16.05 1.11 -8.66
C ARG A 107 15.78 2.56 -8.34
N LEU A 108 16.76 3.40 -8.59
CA LEU A 108 16.65 4.85 -8.49
C LEU A 108 16.32 5.43 -9.86
N THR A 109 15.27 6.23 -9.93
CA THR A 109 14.84 6.92 -11.15
C THR A 109 14.57 8.39 -10.86
N GLN A 110 14.63 9.23 -11.89
CA GLN A 110 14.07 10.56 -11.87
C GLN A 110 12.56 10.51 -12.08
N THR A 111 11.87 11.61 -11.83
CA THR A 111 10.42 11.73 -12.01
C THR A 111 9.96 11.58 -13.47
N ASP A 112 10.89 11.66 -14.42
CA ASP A 112 10.67 11.46 -15.85
C ASP A 112 11.08 10.05 -16.33
N ASN A 113 11.27 9.11 -15.39
CA ASN A 113 11.67 7.72 -15.60
C ASN A 113 13.09 7.49 -16.10
N HIS A 114 13.94 8.52 -16.18
CA HIS A 114 15.37 8.27 -16.43
C HIS A 114 16.02 7.59 -15.23
N VAL A 115 16.92 6.66 -15.52
CA VAL A 115 17.70 5.96 -14.49
C VAL A 115 18.69 6.90 -13.82
N LEU A 116 18.72 6.89 -12.48
CA LEU A 116 19.71 7.61 -11.68
C LEU A 116 20.91 6.73 -11.36
N GLY A 117 21.79 6.58 -12.35
CA GLY A 117 23.06 5.88 -12.19
C GLY A 117 24.06 6.68 -11.34
N ASN A 118 24.94 5.95 -10.63
CA ASN A 118 26.00 6.52 -9.78
C ASN A 118 25.46 7.60 -8.83
N CYS A 119 24.33 7.32 -8.19
CA CYS A 119 23.59 8.26 -7.36
C CYS A 119 23.83 7.98 -5.87
N PRO A 120 24.47 8.91 -5.13
CA PRO A 120 24.69 8.73 -3.71
C PRO A 120 23.41 8.99 -2.92
N ILE A 121 22.98 7.99 -2.15
CA ILE A 121 21.78 8.06 -1.32
C ILE A 121 22.11 7.75 0.14
N ASN A 122 21.36 8.35 1.05
CA ASN A 122 21.45 8.11 2.48
C ASN A 122 20.07 8.30 3.14
N LYS A 123 19.12 7.42 2.84
CA LYS A 123 17.71 7.59 3.23
C LYS A 123 17.20 6.39 4.04
N THR A 124 16.41 6.66 5.07
CA THR A 124 15.60 5.62 5.71
C THR A 124 14.34 5.43 4.88
N ILE A 125 14.10 4.20 4.44
CA ILE A 125 12.90 3.80 3.71
C ILE A 125 12.00 2.92 4.58
N VAL A 126 10.71 2.92 4.28
CA VAL A 126 9.72 2.01 4.87
C VAL A 126 9.19 1.12 3.76
N LEU A 127 9.21 -0.18 4.03
CA LEU A 127 8.58 -1.21 3.20
C LEU A 127 7.30 -1.66 3.88
N ALA A 128 6.21 -1.71 3.13
CA ALA A 128 4.97 -2.37 3.53
C ALA A 128 4.96 -3.75 2.88
N TYR A 129 4.66 -4.81 3.63
CA TYR A 129 4.68 -6.18 3.10
C TYR A 129 3.66 -7.09 3.76
N LYS A 130 3.26 -8.15 3.06
CA LYS A 130 2.36 -9.21 3.54
C LYS A 130 2.87 -10.58 3.10
N TYR A 131 2.84 -11.55 4.00
CA TYR A 131 3.18 -12.95 3.73
C TYR A 131 2.06 -13.72 3.03
#